data_AF-A0A455UC93-F1
#
_entry.id   AF-A0A455UC93-F1
#
_cell.length_a   1.000
_cell.length_b   1.000
_cell.length_c   1.000
_cell.angle_alpha   90.00
_cell.angle_beta   90.00
_cell.angle_gamma   90.00
#
_symmetry.space_group_name_H-M   'P 1'
#
loop_
_entity.id
_entity.type
_entity.pdbx_description
1 polymer ?
#
loop_
_entity_poly.entity_id
_entity_poly.type
_entity_poly.pdbx_seq_one_letter_code
_entity_poly.pdbx_strand_id
1 'polypeptide(L)' 'MEHGLYVLEGKAVYHLNQNWVEVEAGDFMWLRAFCPQACYAAGPGPFRYLLYKDVNRHASLKLSSR' A
#
# COMPACT_ATOMS: atom_id res chain seq x y z
N MET A 1 5.95 6.58 8.01
CA MET A 1 6.10 6.71 6.54
C MET A 1 4.94 5.98 5.93
N GLU A 2 4.11 6.69 5.19
CA GLU A 2 2.91 6.18 4.53
C GLU A 2 3.23 5.95 3.04
N HIS A 3 2.42 5.18 2.34
CA HIS A 3 2.54 5.01 0.89
C HIS A 3 1.18 4.67 0.27
N GLY A 4 1.09 4.93 -1.04
CA GLY A 4 -0.07 4.57 -1.86
C GLY A 4 0.26 3.44 -2.82
N LEU A 5 -0.72 2.58 -3.05
CA LEU A 5 -0.73 1.57 -4.10
C LEU A 5 -1.90 1.83 -5.05
N TYR A 6 -1.66 1.73 -6.36
CA TYR A 6 -2.71 1.79 -7.37
C TYR A 6 -2.64 0.54 -8.25
N VAL A 7 -3.71 -0.26 -8.29
CA VAL A 7 -3.70 -1.53 -9.03
C VAL A 7 -3.79 -1.26 -10.53
N LEU A 8 -2.80 -1.76 -11.28
CA LEU A 8 -2.67 -1.57 -12.73
C LEU A 8 -3.25 -2.76 -13.51
N GLU A 9 -3.17 -3.96 -12.94
CA GLU A 9 -3.59 -5.20 -13.61
C GLU A 9 -3.99 -6.26 -12.58
N GLY A 10 -4.98 -7.07 -12.96
CA GLY A 10 -5.36 -8.28 -12.25
C GLY A 10 -6.30 -8.04 -11.07
N LYS A 11 -6.51 -9.11 -10.29
CA LYS A 11 -7.29 -9.10 -9.05
C LYS A 11 -6.56 -9.88 -7.97
N ALA A 12 -6.72 -9.47 -6.71
CA ALA A 12 -6.16 -10.14 -5.55
C ALA A 12 -7.05 -9.94 -4.32
N VAL A 13 -6.80 -10.75 -3.28
CA VAL A 13 -7.27 -10.45 -1.92
C VAL A 13 -6.08 -9.90 -1.13
N TYR A 14 -6.17 -8.64 -0.73
CA TYR A 14 -5.10 -7.94 -0.03
C TYR A 14 -5.42 -7.88 1.47
N HIS A 15 -4.45 -8.26 2.29
CA HIS A 15 -4.54 -8.10 3.73
C HIS A 15 -4.02 -6.71 4.10
N LEU A 16 -4.92 -5.84 4.56
CA LEU A 16 -4.61 -4.50 5.04
C LEU A 16 -4.92 -4.45 6.54
N ASN A 17 -3.86 -4.36 7.34
CA ASN A 17 -3.87 -4.40 8.79
C ASN A 17 -4.39 -5.72 9.40
N GLN A 18 -5.71 -5.89 9.52
CA GLN A 18 -6.36 -7.08 10.08
C GLN A 18 -7.48 -7.61 9.16
N ASN A 19 -7.64 -6.98 7.99
CA ASN A 19 -8.76 -7.21 7.11
C ASN A 19 -8.25 -7.71 5.77
N TRP A 20 -8.86 -8.78 5.27
CA TRP A 20 -8.74 -9.19 3.89
C TRP A 20 -9.79 -8.46 3.05
N VAL A 21 -9.35 -7.78 2.00
CA VAL A 21 -10.21 -7.03 1.08
C VAL A 21 -9.90 -7.44 -0.35
N GLU A 22 -10.94 -7.61 -1.17
CA GLU A 22 -10.77 -7.83 -2.61
C GLU A 22 -10.35 -6.52 -3.27
N VAL A 23 -9.40 -6.61 -4.21
CA VAL A 23 -8.92 -5.48 -5.00
C VAL A 23 -8.72 -5.88 -6.45
N GLU A 24 -8.95 -4.95 -7.37
CA GLU A 24 -8.80 -5.12 -8.82
C GLU A 24 -8.22 -3.88 -9.51
N ALA A 25 -7.88 -4.02 -10.80
CA ALA A 25 -7.34 -2.91 -11.59
C ALA A 25 -8.25 -1.67 -11.54
N GLY A 26 -7.67 -0.53 -11.16
CA GLY A 26 -8.40 0.71 -10.89
C GLY A 26 -8.51 1.06 -9.40
N ASP A 27 -8.34 0.09 -8.50
CA ASP A 27 -8.42 0.34 -7.06
C ASP A 27 -7.18 1.05 -6.52
N PHE A 28 -7.41 1.93 -5.56
CA PHE A 28 -6.39 2.64 -4.81
C PHE A 28 -6.40 2.26 -3.33
N MET A 29 -5.23 1.96 -2.78
CA MET A 29 -5.03 1.66 -1.37
C MET A 29 -4.09 2.69 -0.75
N TRP A 30 -4.52 3.35 0.32
CA TRP A 30 -3.66 4.19 1.15
C TRP A 30 -3.30 3.47 2.45
N LEU A 31 -2.00 3.42 2.76
CA LEU A 31 -1.50 2.70 3.91
C LEU A 31 -0.80 3.66 4.86
N ARG A 32 -1.40 3.88 6.03
CA ARG A 32 -0.73 4.59 7.11
C ARG A 32 0.49 3.82 7.59
N ALA A 33 1.37 4.54 8.30
CA ALA A 33 2.62 3.99 8.80
C ALA A 33 2.38 2.68 9.58
N PHE A 34 3.25 1.70 9.32
CA PHE A 34 3.24 0.37 9.96
C PHE A 34 2.03 -0.52 9.69
N CYS A 35 1.13 -0.16 8.77
CA CYS A 35 0.03 -1.05 8.35
C CYS A 35 0.58 -2.41 7.88
N PRO A 36 0.28 -3.53 8.58
CA PRO A 36 0.61 -4.88 8.11
C PRO A 36 0.01 -5.17 6.74
N GLN A 37 0.79 -5.80 5.87
CA GLN A 37 0.42 -6.05 4.48
C GLN A 37 0.74 -7.50 4.12
N ALA A 38 -0.22 -8.17 3.47
CA ALA A 38 0.00 -9.41 2.75
C ALA A 38 -0.86 -9.42 1.48
N CYS A 39 -0.49 -10.22 0.48
CA CYS A 39 -1.19 -10.29 -0.79
C CYS A 39 -1.45 -11.75 -1.15
N TYR A 40 -2.69 -12.06 -1.54
CA TYR A 40 -3.08 -13.33 -2.13
C TYR A 40 -3.58 -13.10 -3.56
N ALA A 41 -2.68 -13.21 -4.53
CA ALA A 41 -2.97 -13.03 -5.95
C ALA A 41 -3.31 -14.39 -6.60
N ALA A 42 -4.60 -14.75 -6.61
CA ALA A 42 -5.10 -16.02 -7.16
C ALA A 42 -5.87 -15.87 -8.48
N GLY A 43 -5.83 -14.68 -9.10
CA GLY A 43 -6.39 -14.47 -10.42
C GLY A 43 -5.62 -15.26 -11.50
N PRO A 44 -6.23 -15.49 -12.68
CA PRO A 44 -5.64 -16.27 -13.77
C PRO A 44 -4.46 -15.58 -14.48
N GLY A 45 -4.11 -14.34 -14.10
CA GLY A 45 -3.05 -13.54 -14.71
C GLY A 45 -2.29 -12.71 -13.68
N PRO A 46 -1.31 -11.91 -14.13
CA PRO A 46 -0.50 -11.08 -13.24
C PRO A 46 -1.34 -10.11 -12.41
N PHE A 47 -0.98 -9.98 -11.13
CA PHE A 47 -1.43 -8.88 -10.29
C PHE A 47 -0.30 -7.87 -10.14
N ARG A 48 -0.51 -6.64 -10.63
CA ARG A 48 0.50 -5.58 -10.62
C ARG A 48 -0.09 -4.28 -10.12
N TYR A 49 0.70 -3.52 -9.38
CA TYR A 49 0.32 -2.21 -8.86
C TYR A 49 1.49 -1.23 -8.98
N LEU A 50 1.16 0.04 -9.14
CA LEU A 50 2.09 1.15 -8.96
C LEU A 50 2.23 1.43 -7.46
N LEU A 51 3.48 1.56 -6.99
CA LEU A 51 3.81 1.95 -5.61
C LEU A 51 4.63 3.23 -5.66
N TYR A 52 4.25 4.23 -4.87
CA TYR A 52 5.07 5.41 -4.62
C TYR A 52 5.30 5.61 -3.12
N LYS A 53 6.51 6.04 -2.76
CA LYS A 53 6.90 6.24 -1.38
C LYS A 53 8.08 7.20 -1.29
N ASP A 54 8.04 8.10 -0.31
CA ASP A 54 9.17 8.94 0.03
C ASP A 54 10.30 8.10 0.66
N VAL A 55 11.53 8.30 0.19
CA VAL A 55 12.74 7.62 0.68
C VAL A 55 13.93 8.57 0.71
N ASN A 56 15.03 8.14 1.34
CA ASN A 56 16.30 8.87 1.36
C ASN A 56 16.24 10.27 2.03
N ARG A 57 15.40 10.43 3.05
CA ARG A 57 15.32 11.64 3.90
C ARG A 57 15.18 11.24 5.37
N HIS A 58 15.61 12.11 6.28
CA HIS A 58 15.33 11.94 7.71
C HIS A 58 13.82 12.03 7.98
N ALA A 59 13.35 11.28 8.98
CA ALA A 59 11.98 11.44 9.45
C ALA A 59 11.75 12.88 9.94
N SER A 60 10.61 13.46 9.56
CA SER A 60 10.22 14.79 10.02
C SER A 60 10.03 14.76 11.54
N LEU A 61 10.75 15.63 12.25
CA LEU A 61 10.63 15.83 13.69
C LEU A 61 10.06 17.21 13.95
N LYS A 62 9.22 17.35 14.98
CA LYS A 62 8.77 18.66 15.43
C LYS A 62 9.96 19.41 16.03
N LEU A 63 10.19 20.64 15.55
CA LEU A 63 11.15 21.54 16.20
C LEU A 63 10.51 22.06 17.49
N SER A 64 11.22 21.94 18.61
CA SER A 64 10.78 22.53 19.87
C SER A 64 10.88 24.05 19.77
N SER A 65 9.76 24.76 19.93
CA SER A 65 9.79 26.20 20.23
C SER A 65 10.16 26.35 21.70
N ARG A 66 11.38 26.81 21.97
CA ARG A 66 11.69 27.38 23.28
C ARG A 66 10.88 28.65 23.49
#